data_AF-A0A8C3S7H9-F1
#
_entry.id   AF-A0A8C3S7H9-F1
#
_cell.length_a   1.000
_cell.length_b   1.000
_cell.length_c   1.000
_cell.angle_alpha   90.00
_cell.angle_beta   90.00
_cell.angle_gamma   90.00
#
_symmetry.space_group_name_H-M   'P 1'
#
loop_
_entity.id
_entity.type
_entity.pdbx_description
1 polymer ?
#
loop_
_entity_poly.entity_id
_entity_poly.type
_entity_poly.pdbx_seq_one_letter_code
_entity_poly.pdbx_strand_id
1 'polypeptide(L)'
;QCDSAYYNTNVSVTVEKEGPLRGVQVWRVPAANRYLISAYGAAGGKGAKNHKKRSHGVFISATFQLEKDELLYILVGQQGDDACPGGTVQTQKICLGESSLIEEDYKLKKDLKDWAGGGGGGGGATFIFRLKDGVFEPLLIAAGGGGKAYLKDQDSSLDDVPLEQFENNTAVPGVNGRTGAAGGGGGWEDTTLFPQTGKSLLEGGEGGQACPQSLAKLQWATSGGFGGGGGACTSGGGGGGYRGGHVSDADDITADGQDGVSFVNPAGEIFLHPLAAMESHGEAEIQVYLNCSHCHSGNCKRDLDTNLPICICEMGAVLASDNVTCIVGLGIQPWVARLAGCATSTP
;
A
#
# COMPACT_ATOMS: atom_id res chain seq x y z
N GLN A 1 17.12 2.54 12.12
CA GLN A 1 16.54 3.42 11.09
C GLN A 1 15.40 4.27 11.67
N CYS A 2 14.45 3.70 12.42
CA CYS A 2 13.41 4.49 13.11
C CYS A 2 13.96 5.41 14.22
N ASP A 3 14.85 4.90 15.10
CA ASP A 3 15.43 5.71 16.19
C ASP A 3 16.15 6.98 15.69
N SER A 4 16.75 6.92 14.50
CA SER A 4 17.39 8.08 13.84
C SER A 4 16.39 9.03 13.19
N ALA A 5 15.21 8.55 12.76
CA ALA A 5 14.18 9.37 12.13
C ALA A 5 13.45 10.26 13.15
N TYR A 6 13.34 9.81 14.40
CA TYR A 6 12.66 10.55 15.48
C TYR A 6 13.62 11.36 16.37
N TYR A 7 14.93 11.31 16.09
CA TYR A 7 15.94 12.06 16.84
C TYR A 7 15.65 13.57 16.78
N ASN A 8 15.60 14.24 17.94
CA ASN A 8 15.23 15.66 18.11
C ASN A 8 13.78 16.06 17.75
N THR A 9 12.85 15.10 17.68
CA THR A 9 11.42 15.42 17.54
C THR A 9 10.72 15.37 18.90
N ASN A 10 9.64 16.15 19.07
CA ASN A 10 8.78 16.07 20.27
C ASN A 10 7.82 14.86 20.21
N VAL A 11 8.07 13.89 19.32
CA VAL A 11 7.19 12.75 19.09
C VAL A 11 7.69 11.56 19.92
N SER A 12 6.81 11.01 20.77
CA SER A 12 7.11 9.81 21.56
C SER A 12 6.80 8.56 20.72
N VAL A 13 7.82 8.03 20.04
CA VAL A 13 7.75 6.76 19.30
C VAL A 13 8.75 5.77 19.87
N THR A 14 8.31 4.53 20.08
CA THR A 14 9.19 3.39 20.41
C THR A 14 8.99 2.27 19.39
N VAL A 15 10.03 1.49 19.10
CA VAL A 15 9.93 0.32 18.20
C VAL A 15 10.00 -0.95 19.01
N GLU A 16 9.02 -1.83 18.80
CA GLU A 16 8.98 -3.17 19.38
C GLU A 16 10.11 -4.04 18.80
N LYS A 17 10.87 -4.70 19.69
CA LYS A 17 12.12 -5.38 19.33
C LYS A 17 11.98 -6.90 19.25
N GLU A 18 10.97 -7.46 19.90
CA GLU A 18 10.83 -8.89 20.12
C GLU A 18 9.38 -9.34 19.93
N GLY A 19 9.20 -10.66 19.77
CA GLY A 19 7.89 -11.27 19.62
C GLY A 19 7.17 -10.91 18.32
N PRO A 20 5.85 -11.16 18.25
CA PRO A 20 5.03 -10.94 17.05
C PRO A 20 4.84 -9.47 16.69
N LEU A 21 5.28 -8.52 17.51
CA LEU A 21 5.20 -7.10 17.19
C LEU A 21 6.55 -6.53 16.74
N ARG A 22 7.58 -7.36 16.55
CA ARG A 22 8.90 -6.87 16.13
C ARG A 22 8.79 -5.99 14.87
N GLY A 23 9.31 -4.76 14.97
CA GLY A 23 9.26 -3.76 13.89
C GLY A 23 8.03 -2.85 13.91
N VAL A 24 7.06 -3.11 14.79
CA VAL A 24 5.90 -2.23 15.02
C VAL A 24 6.34 -1.01 15.83
N GLN A 25 5.86 0.15 15.42
CA GLN A 25 6.11 1.44 16.05
C GLN A 25 4.95 1.78 16.98
N VAL A 26 5.23 2.26 18.18
CA VAL A 26 4.22 2.63 19.17
C VAL A 26 4.25 4.13 19.36
N TRP A 27 3.13 4.79 19.04
CA TRP A 27 2.96 6.22 19.18
C TRP A 27 1.98 6.54 20.32
N ARG A 28 2.36 7.47 21.20
CA ARG A 28 1.49 7.94 22.28
C ARG A 28 0.75 9.20 21.87
N VAL A 29 -0.58 9.17 21.98
CA VAL A 29 -1.44 10.31 21.66
C VAL A 29 -1.14 11.48 22.61
N PRO A 30 -0.74 12.66 22.10
CA PRO A 30 -0.28 13.76 22.95
C PRO A 30 -1.43 14.53 23.63
N ALA A 31 -2.62 14.53 23.04
CA ALA A 31 -3.80 15.22 23.56
C ALA A 31 -5.08 14.56 23.04
N ALA A 32 -6.15 14.60 23.85
CA ALA A 32 -7.45 14.13 23.42
C ALA A 32 -7.99 15.04 22.29
N ASN A 33 -8.23 14.49 21.10
CA ASN A 33 -8.72 15.23 19.95
C ASN A 33 -9.29 14.28 18.88
N ARG A 34 -9.89 14.87 17.85
CA ARG A 34 -10.19 14.16 16.61
C ARG A 34 -8.94 14.17 15.73
N TYR A 35 -8.52 13.01 15.27
CA TYR A 35 -7.35 12.83 14.42
C TYR A 35 -7.77 12.32 13.04
N LEU A 36 -7.18 12.87 11.99
CA LEU A 36 -7.20 12.28 10.65
C LEU A 36 -6.00 11.35 10.53
N ILE A 37 -6.30 10.08 10.31
CA ILE A 37 -5.32 9.03 10.08
C ILE A 37 -5.38 8.66 8.61
N SER A 38 -4.23 8.73 7.94
CA SER A 38 -4.05 8.37 6.55
C SER A 38 -2.97 7.31 6.45
N ALA A 39 -3.18 6.30 5.61
CA ALA A 39 -2.21 5.24 5.41
C ALA A 39 -2.14 4.80 3.95
N TYR A 40 -0.93 4.43 3.54
CA TYR A 40 -0.64 3.76 2.28
C TYR A 40 -0.11 2.37 2.59
N GLY A 41 -0.69 1.33 1.97
CA GLY A 41 -0.03 0.04 1.88
C GLY A 41 1.11 0.10 0.87
N ALA A 42 1.97 -0.92 0.88
CA ALA A 42 3.11 -0.97 -0.02
C ALA A 42 2.77 -1.56 -1.39
N ALA A 43 3.55 -1.21 -2.40
CA ALA A 43 3.42 -1.74 -3.74
C ALA A 43 3.90 -3.18 -3.87
N GLY A 44 3.34 -3.90 -4.83
CA GLY A 44 3.84 -5.19 -5.27
C GLY A 44 5.14 -5.10 -6.08
N GLY A 45 5.82 -6.24 -6.15
CA GLY A 45 7.00 -6.49 -6.96
C GLY A 45 6.66 -6.64 -8.44
N LYS A 46 7.62 -6.34 -9.31
CA LYS A 46 7.55 -6.56 -10.76
C LYS A 46 7.96 -7.97 -11.12
N GLY A 47 7.28 -8.56 -12.10
CA GLY A 47 7.71 -9.80 -12.73
C GLY A 47 8.80 -9.52 -13.77
N ALA A 48 9.56 -10.56 -14.13
CA ALA A 48 10.77 -10.41 -14.93
C ALA A 48 10.49 -9.89 -16.36
N LYS A 49 9.36 -10.30 -16.96
CA LYS A 49 8.88 -9.80 -18.26
C LYS A 49 7.53 -9.05 -18.15
N ASN A 50 7.03 -8.87 -16.94
CA ASN A 50 5.91 -7.99 -16.59
C ASN A 50 6.37 -6.83 -15.69
N HIS A 51 7.27 -5.99 -16.22
CA HIS A 51 8.00 -4.99 -15.45
C HIS A 51 7.59 -3.53 -15.74
N LYS A 52 6.61 -3.31 -16.63
CA LYS A 52 6.19 -1.96 -17.06
C LYS A 52 5.46 -1.19 -15.97
N LYS A 53 4.65 -1.88 -15.16
CA LYS A 53 3.85 -1.31 -14.07
C LYS A 53 3.90 -2.24 -12.86
N ARG A 54 3.77 -1.67 -11.66
CA ARG A 54 3.53 -2.42 -10.42
C ARG A 54 2.02 -2.44 -10.15
N SER A 55 1.57 -3.36 -9.29
CA SER A 55 0.31 -3.13 -8.58
C SER A 55 0.59 -2.17 -7.44
N HIS A 56 -0.26 -1.15 -7.31
CA HIS A 56 -0.09 -0.09 -6.33
C HIS A 56 -0.51 -0.57 -4.94
N GLY A 57 0.12 -0.04 -3.91
CA GLY A 57 -0.46 -0.08 -2.57
C GLY A 57 -1.65 0.86 -2.46
N VAL A 58 -2.59 0.50 -1.59
CA VAL A 58 -3.86 1.20 -1.41
C VAL A 58 -3.69 2.33 -0.42
N PHE A 59 -4.20 3.51 -0.76
CA PHE A 59 -4.38 4.64 0.14
C PHE A 59 -5.77 4.58 0.78
N ILE A 60 -5.85 4.85 2.08
CA ILE A 60 -7.13 5.04 2.78
C ILE A 60 -6.97 6.03 3.93
N SER A 61 -8.02 6.79 4.24
CA SER A 61 -8.00 7.69 5.40
C SER A 61 -9.34 7.75 6.12
N ALA A 62 -9.27 7.93 7.44
CA ALA A 62 -10.44 8.05 8.29
C ALA A 62 -10.13 8.93 9.52
N THR A 63 -11.19 9.47 10.10
CA THR A 63 -11.10 10.28 11.32
C THR A 63 -11.51 9.48 12.55
N PHE A 64 -10.74 9.61 13.62
CA PHE A 64 -10.98 8.91 14.89
C PHE A 64 -10.91 9.89 16.06
N GLN A 65 -11.75 9.67 17.07
CA GLN A 65 -11.59 10.32 18.36
C GLN A 65 -10.57 9.52 19.18
N LEU A 66 -9.46 10.16 19.55
CA LEU A 66 -8.39 9.53 20.33
C LEU A 66 -8.24 10.26 21.67
N GLU A 67 -7.91 9.50 22.70
CA GLU A 67 -7.71 10.02 24.05
C GLU A 67 -6.24 10.27 24.35
N LYS A 68 -5.97 11.24 25.22
CA LYS A 68 -4.60 11.52 25.65
C LYS A 68 -3.98 10.26 26.28
N ASP A 69 -2.71 10.02 25.98
CA ASP A 69 -1.90 8.91 26.50
C ASP A 69 -2.31 7.52 25.99
N GLU A 70 -3.31 7.41 25.11
CA GLU A 70 -3.62 6.21 24.34
C GLU A 70 -2.42 5.83 23.46
N LEU A 71 -2.20 4.51 23.28
CA LEU A 71 -1.12 3.97 22.48
C LEU A 71 -1.66 3.43 21.15
N LEU A 72 -1.11 3.94 20.05
CA LEU A 72 -1.33 3.40 18.72
C LEU A 72 -0.12 2.60 18.28
N TYR A 73 -0.37 1.43 17.73
CA TYR A 73 0.60 0.52 17.15
C TYR A 73 0.54 0.65 15.63
N ILE A 74 1.70 0.83 15.01
CA ILE A 74 1.85 1.20 13.60
C ILE A 74 2.87 0.27 12.96
N LEU A 75 2.39 -0.60 12.07
CA LEU A 75 3.24 -1.40 11.18
C LEU A 75 3.19 -0.75 9.81
N VAL A 76 4.34 -0.35 9.26
CA VAL A 76 4.41 0.22 7.91
C VAL A 76 4.77 -0.89 6.91
N GLY A 77 3.91 -1.08 5.91
CA GLY A 77 4.11 -2.09 4.89
C GLY A 77 5.37 -1.83 4.06
N GLN A 78 6.09 -2.88 3.67
CA GLN A 78 7.25 -2.79 2.80
C GLN A 78 6.91 -3.34 1.41
N GLN A 79 7.56 -2.77 0.40
CA GLN A 79 7.43 -3.20 -0.99
C GLN A 79 7.88 -4.67 -1.15
N GLY A 80 7.16 -5.43 -1.96
CA GLY A 80 7.54 -6.78 -2.35
C GLY A 80 8.71 -6.79 -3.35
N ASP A 81 9.50 -7.86 -3.35
CA ASP A 81 10.70 -7.93 -4.18
C ASP A 81 10.38 -7.98 -5.68
N ASP A 82 11.21 -7.30 -6.46
CA ASP A 82 11.24 -7.47 -7.91
C ASP A 82 11.94 -8.76 -8.31
N ALA A 83 11.45 -9.37 -9.39
CA ALA A 83 12.14 -10.48 -10.02
C ALA A 83 13.52 -10.13 -10.58
N CYS A 84 13.73 -8.88 -11.04
CA CYS A 84 14.97 -8.44 -11.66
C CYS A 84 15.74 -7.48 -10.73
N PRO A 85 17.09 -7.46 -10.77
CA PRO A 85 17.98 -7.93 -11.85
C PRO A 85 18.34 -9.42 -11.88
N GLY A 86 17.88 -10.23 -10.92
CA GLY A 86 18.23 -11.65 -10.80
C GLY A 86 19.59 -11.89 -10.16
N GLY A 87 19.73 -13.01 -9.44
CA GLY A 87 20.93 -13.34 -8.66
C GLY A 87 22.01 -14.13 -9.40
N THR A 88 21.67 -14.72 -10.55
CA THR A 88 22.57 -15.58 -11.35
C THR A 88 22.68 -15.10 -12.79
N VAL A 89 23.74 -15.52 -13.50
CA VAL A 89 23.96 -15.20 -14.93
C VAL A 89 22.75 -15.61 -15.79
N GLN A 90 22.13 -16.75 -15.48
CA GLN A 90 20.94 -17.24 -16.18
C GLN A 90 19.74 -16.32 -15.93
N THR A 91 19.43 -15.98 -14.67
CA THR A 91 18.32 -15.06 -14.35
C THR A 91 18.51 -13.67 -14.94
N GLN A 92 19.75 -13.18 -15.00
CA GLN A 92 20.10 -11.90 -15.64
C GLN A 92 19.78 -11.93 -17.15
N LYS A 93 20.16 -12.99 -17.86
CA LYS A 93 19.81 -13.16 -19.28
C LYS A 93 18.31 -13.20 -19.50
N ILE A 94 17.56 -13.81 -18.60
CA ILE A 94 16.08 -13.83 -18.65
C ILE A 94 15.52 -12.41 -18.47
N CYS A 95 16.01 -11.67 -17.48
CA CYS A 95 15.63 -10.27 -17.22
C CYS A 95 15.96 -9.33 -18.40
N LEU A 96 17.05 -9.61 -19.13
CA LEU A 96 17.43 -8.86 -20.34
C LEU A 96 16.66 -9.31 -21.59
N GLY A 97 15.87 -10.39 -21.52
CA GLY A 97 15.16 -10.96 -22.66
C GLY A 97 16.03 -11.78 -23.61
N GLU A 98 17.29 -12.04 -23.26
CA GLU A 98 18.23 -12.88 -24.03
C GLU A 98 17.95 -14.39 -23.89
N SER A 99 17.07 -14.76 -22.96
CA SER A 99 16.70 -16.15 -22.70
C SER A 99 15.18 -16.29 -22.56
N SER A 100 14.65 -17.38 -23.13
CA SER A 100 13.25 -17.81 -23.11
C SER A 100 13.04 -19.16 -22.43
N LEU A 101 13.97 -19.57 -21.57
CA LEU A 101 13.96 -20.91 -20.94
C LEU A 101 12.67 -21.18 -20.16
N ILE A 102 12.15 -20.18 -19.46
CA ILE A 102 10.92 -20.33 -18.65
C ILE A 102 9.71 -20.52 -19.56
N GLU A 103 9.61 -19.75 -20.63
CA GLU A 103 8.50 -19.83 -21.58
C GLU A 103 8.54 -21.11 -22.42
N GLU A 104 9.73 -21.58 -22.80
CA GLU A 104 9.93 -22.84 -23.50
C GLU A 104 9.52 -24.03 -22.63
N ASP A 105 9.99 -24.05 -21.37
CA ASP A 105 9.59 -25.06 -20.39
C ASP A 105 8.08 -25.05 -20.15
N TYR A 106 7.48 -23.87 -20.02
CA TYR A 106 6.04 -23.69 -19.82
C TYR A 106 5.22 -24.25 -20.99
N LYS A 107 5.66 -24.05 -22.24
CA LYS A 107 4.99 -24.60 -23.43
C LYS A 107 5.10 -26.13 -23.52
N LEU A 108 6.24 -26.69 -23.11
CA LEU A 108 6.53 -28.13 -23.19
C LEU A 108 5.86 -28.93 -22.07
N LYS A 109 5.72 -28.35 -20.88
CA LYS A 109 5.15 -29.02 -19.70
C LYS A 109 3.76 -28.46 -19.40
N LYS A 110 2.75 -28.98 -20.10
CA LYS A 110 1.33 -28.71 -19.81
C LYS A 110 0.89 -29.12 -18.39
N ASP A 111 1.74 -29.85 -17.63
CA ASP A 111 1.55 -30.17 -16.21
C ASP A 111 2.60 -29.42 -15.36
N LEU A 112 2.14 -28.36 -14.69
CA LEU A 112 2.85 -27.34 -13.91
C LEU A 112 3.60 -27.86 -12.67
N LYS A 113 4.67 -28.64 -12.85
CA LYS A 113 5.46 -29.18 -11.72
C LYS A 113 6.85 -28.57 -11.54
N ASP A 114 7.34 -27.75 -12.48
CA ASP A 114 8.68 -27.15 -12.42
C ASP A 114 8.59 -25.61 -12.47
N TRP A 115 8.34 -24.99 -11.32
CA TRP A 115 8.23 -23.54 -11.17
C TRP A 115 9.61 -22.89 -11.21
N ALA A 116 9.86 -22.04 -12.20
CA ALA A 116 11.17 -21.44 -12.41
C ALA A 116 11.36 -20.13 -11.63
N GLY A 117 10.27 -19.51 -11.18
CA GLY A 117 10.27 -18.20 -10.54
C GLY A 117 10.08 -17.06 -11.54
N GLY A 118 10.44 -15.85 -11.12
CA GLY A 118 10.41 -14.67 -11.97
C GLY A 118 9.12 -13.86 -11.90
N GLY A 119 8.15 -14.25 -11.06
CA GLY A 119 7.11 -13.36 -10.54
C GLY A 119 7.65 -12.46 -9.42
N GLY A 120 7.01 -11.32 -9.22
CA GLY A 120 7.28 -10.36 -8.14
C GLY A 120 6.52 -10.70 -6.86
N GLY A 121 7.10 -10.37 -5.71
CA GLY A 121 6.47 -10.56 -4.39
C GLY A 121 5.31 -9.60 -4.14
N GLY A 122 4.37 -9.98 -3.28
CA GLY A 122 3.31 -9.09 -2.82
C GLY A 122 3.84 -7.99 -1.89
N GLY A 123 3.25 -6.79 -1.96
CA GLY A 123 3.50 -5.70 -1.02
C GLY A 123 2.81 -5.95 0.32
N GLY A 124 3.41 -5.49 1.40
CA GLY A 124 2.78 -5.58 2.72
C GLY A 124 1.77 -4.47 3.01
N ALA A 125 0.83 -4.75 3.91
CA ALA A 125 -0.11 -3.78 4.40
C ALA A 125 0.48 -2.89 5.49
N THR A 126 -0.08 -1.68 5.61
CA THR A 126 0.18 -0.77 6.73
C THR A 126 -0.96 -0.89 7.74
N PHE A 127 -0.64 -1.24 8.98
CA PHE A 127 -1.61 -1.48 10.05
C PHE A 127 -1.51 -0.38 11.10
N ILE A 128 -2.64 0.20 11.47
CA ILE A 128 -2.78 1.13 12.59
C ILE A 128 -3.86 0.56 13.52
N PHE A 129 -3.47 0.21 14.73
CA PHE A 129 -4.32 -0.49 15.69
C PHE A 129 -3.99 -0.07 17.12
N ARG A 130 -4.84 -0.46 18.06
CA ARG A 130 -4.65 -0.17 19.49
C ARG A 130 -4.86 -1.40 20.34
N LEU A 131 -4.40 -1.34 21.58
CA LEU A 131 -4.71 -2.34 22.59
C LEU A 131 -5.89 -1.86 23.45
N LYS A 132 -6.99 -2.60 23.44
CA LYS A 132 -8.18 -2.30 24.22
C LYS A 132 -8.61 -3.56 24.98
N ASP A 133 -8.75 -3.45 26.29
CA ASP A 133 -9.14 -4.57 27.17
C ASP A 133 -8.27 -5.83 27.00
N GLY A 134 -6.98 -5.64 26.68
CA GLY A 134 -6.02 -6.73 26.47
C GLY A 134 -6.09 -7.38 25.08
N VAL A 135 -6.95 -6.89 24.18
CA VAL A 135 -7.10 -7.38 22.80
C VAL A 135 -6.69 -6.29 21.81
N PHE A 136 -5.98 -6.67 20.74
CA PHE A 136 -5.68 -5.74 19.67
C PHE A 136 -6.93 -5.45 18.84
N GLU A 137 -7.22 -4.17 18.64
CA GLU A 137 -8.35 -3.67 17.86
C GLU A 137 -7.81 -2.91 16.65
N PRO A 138 -8.11 -3.35 15.41
CA PRO A 138 -7.69 -2.63 14.21
C PRO A 138 -8.43 -1.30 14.12
N LEU A 139 -7.74 -0.20 13.78
CA LEU A 139 -8.36 1.11 13.52
C LEU A 139 -8.42 1.38 12.02
N LEU A 140 -7.27 1.33 11.35
CA LEU A 140 -7.13 1.58 9.92
C LEU A 140 -6.08 0.65 9.34
N ILE A 141 -6.40 -0.03 8.24
CA ILE A 141 -5.46 -0.89 7.52
C ILE A 141 -5.49 -0.52 6.05
N ALA A 142 -4.34 -0.17 5.51
CA ALA A 142 -4.13 0.12 4.10
C ALA A 142 -3.51 -1.09 3.42
N ALA A 143 -4.22 -1.69 2.46
CA ALA A 143 -3.80 -2.92 1.80
C ALA A 143 -2.57 -2.75 0.92
N GLY A 144 -1.72 -3.77 0.89
CA GLY A 144 -0.61 -3.88 -0.04
C GLY A 144 -1.04 -4.38 -1.42
N GLY A 145 -0.31 -3.98 -2.45
CA GLY A 145 -0.54 -4.42 -3.82
C GLY A 145 0.00 -5.82 -4.09
N GLY A 146 -0.68 -6.57 -4.96
CA GLY A 146 -0.25 -7.89 -5.41
C GLY A 146 0.98 -7.83 -6.31
N GLY A 147 1.81 -8.87 -6.26
CA GLY A 147 2.97 -9.02 -7.12
C GLY A 147 2.59 -9.34 -8.56
N LYS A 148 3.40 -8.88 -9.52
CA LYS A 148 3.21 -9.19 -10.93
C LYS A 148 3.74 -10.58 -11.30
N ALA A 149 3.00 -11.31 -12.12
CA ALA A 149 3.45 -12.57 -12.71
C ALA A 149 4.66 -12.37 -13.63
N TYR A 150 5.33 -13.45 -14.00
CA TYR A 150 6.47 -13.41 -14.91
C TYR A 150 6.15 -12.72 -16.25
N LEU A 151 5.04 -13.08 -16.90
CA LEU A 151 4.53 -12.44 -18.12
C LEU A 151 3.30 -11.59 -17.82
N LYS A 152 3.10 -10.57 -18.67
CA LYS A 152 1.84 -9.83 -18.67
C LYS A 152 0.79 -10.64 -19.44
N ASP A 153 -0.41 -10.74 -18.89
CA ASP A 153 -1.58 -11.18 -19.66
C ASP A 153 -1.83 -10.19 -20.82
N GLN A 154 -1.97 -10.73 -22.04
CA GLN A 154 -2.20 -9.94 -23.25
C GLN A 154 -3.68 -9.62 -23.45
N ASP A 155 -4.57 -10.44 -22.88
CA ASP A 155 -6.01 -10.31 -23.04
C ASP A 155 -6.66 -9.46 -21.93
N SER A 156 -5.90 -9.07 -20.90
CA SER A 156 -6.38 -8.19 -19.83
C SER A 156 -6.77 -6.82 -20.38
N SER A 157 -8.07 -6.49 -20.35
CA SER A 157 -8.55 -5.16 -20.74
C SER A 157 -8.23 -4.14 -19.64
N LEU A 158 -8.22 -2.85 -19.97
CA LEU A 158 -8.07 -1.79 -18.96
C LEU A 158 -9.33 -1.67 -18.05
N ASP A 159 -10.44 -2.26 -18.48
CA ASP A 159 -11.72 -2.22 -17.77
C ASP A 159 -11.85 -3.35 -16.72
N ASP A 160 -10.92 -4.32 -16.72
CA ASP A 160 -10.89 -5.46 -15.80
C ASP A 160 -10.09 -5.20 -14.51
N VAL A 161 -9.65 -3.95 -14.25
CA VAL A 161 -8.92 -3.63 -13.01
C VAL A 161 -9.91 -3.68 -11.84
N PRO A 162 -9.76 -4.61 -10.88
CA PRO A 162 -10.65 -4.68 -9.72
C PRO A 162 -10.58 -3.37 -8.95
N LEU A 163 -11.73 -2.91 -8.47
CA LEU A 163 -11.77 -1.75 -7.58
C LEU A 163 -11.15 -2.11 -6.23
N GLU A 164 -10.52 -1.13 -5.61
CA GLU A 164 -9.97 -1.25 -4.27
C GLU A 164 -11.07 -1.60 -3.26
N GLN A 165 -10.81 -2.64 -2.46
CA GLN A 165 -11.78 -3.17 -1.51
C GLN A 165 -11.43 -2.75 -0.08
N PHE A 166 -12.45 -2.57 0.73
CA PHE A 166 -12.28 -2.43 2.17
C PHE A 166 -13.41 -3.11 2.94
N GLU A 167 -13.10 -3.51 4.16
CA GLU A 167 -14.04 -4.01 5.14
C GLU A 167 -14.25 -2.97 6.24
N ASN A 168 -15.48 -2.86 6.74
CA ASN A 168 -15.82 -2.00 7.88
C ASN A 168 -16.60 -2.77 8.97
N ASN A 169 -16.77 -4.07 8.79
CA ASN A 169 -17.47 -4.93 9.72
C ASN A 169 -16.46 -5.76 10.52
N THR A 170 -16.32 -5.45 11.81
CA THR A 170 -15.42 -6.17 12.72
C THR A 170 -15.79 -7.63 12.95
N ALA A 171 -16.98 -8.08 12.53
CA ALA A 171 -17.39 -9.48 12.60
C ALA A 171 -16.87 -10.34 11.45
N VAL A 172 -16.39 -9.72 10.35
CA VAL A 172 -15.79 -10.44 9.23
C VAL A 172 -14.35 -10.78 9.62
N PRO A 173 -13.92 -12.05 9.60
CA PRO A 173 -12.58 -12.41 10.01
C PRO A 173 -11.54 -11.92 8.99
N GLY A 174 -10.46 -11.31 9.50
CA GLY A 174 -9.34 -10.82 8.70
C GLY A 174 -8.32 -11.91 8.36
N VAL A 175 -8.72 -12.89 7.56
CA VAL A 175 -7.94 -14.11 7.25
C VAL A 175 -6.84 -13.90 6.20
N ASN A 176 -5.89 -14.84 6.13
CA ASN A 176 -4.88 -14.86 5.08
C ASN A 176 -5.51 -15.12 3.70
N GLY A 177 -4.83 -14.66 2.66
CA GLY A 177 -5.14 -14.97 1.28
C GLY A 177 -4.91 -16.45 0.98
N ARG A 178 -5.67 -16.97 0.03
CA ARG A 178 -5.53 -18.37 -0.42
C ARG A 178 -4.16 -18.55 -1.07
N THR A 179 -3.39 -19.51 -0.55
CA THR A 179 -2.07 -19.86 -1.05
C THR A 179 -2.18 -20.98 -2.09
N GLY A 180 -1.48 -20.82 -3.20
CA GLY A 180 -1.33 -21.81 -4.26
C GLY A 180 0.13 -22.19 -4.41
N ALA A 181 0.67 -22.10 -5.64
CA ALA A 181 2.10 -22.21 -5.86
C ALA A 181 2.85 -21.02 -5.23
N ALA A 182 2.45 -19.80 -5.58
CA ALA A 182 2.86 -18.59 -4.89
C ALA A 182 2.16 -18.45 -3.53
N GLY A 183 2.66 -17.54 -2.71
CA GLY A 183 2.12 -17.20 -1.41
C GLY A 183 0.92 -16.27 -1.48
N GLY A 184 -0.16 -16.61 -0.79
CA GLY A 184 -1.19 -15.62 -0.45
C GLY A 184 -0.66 -14.56 0.51
N GLY A 185 -1.28 -13.40 0.53
CA GLY A 185 -0.97 -12.35 1.50
C GLY A 185 -1.44 -12.69 2.91
N GLY A 186 -0.84 -12.06 3.91
CA GLY A 186 -1.22 -12.12 5.32
C GLY A 186 -2.38 -11.19 5.63
N GLY A 187 -3.29 -11.67 6.47
CA GLY A 187 -4.43 -10.93 7.00
C GLY A 187 -4.15 -10.26 8.34
N TRP A 188 -5.22 -9.85 9.02
CA TRP A 188 -5.20 -9.44 10.42
C TRP A 188 -4.81 -10.60 11.34
N GLU A 189 -5.49 -11.73 11.21
CA GLU A 189 -5.35 -12.90 12.08
C GLU A 189 -5.66 -14.17 11.29
N ASP A 190 -4.65 -15.04 11.18
CA ASP A 190 -4.75 -16.42 10.70
C ASP A 190 -3.40 -17.11 10.93
N THR A 191 -3.33 -18.42 10.79
CA THR A 191 -2.09 -19.21 10.95
C THR A 191 -1.50 -19.57 9.61
N THR A 192 -0.22 -19.28 9.44
CA THR A 192 0.54 -19.57 8.23
C THR A 192 1.02 -21.02 8.20
N LEU A 193 0.70 -21.76 7.13
CA LEU A 193 1.13 -23.15 6.96
C LEU A 193 2.33 -23.31 6.03
N PHE A 194 2.49 -22.42 5.05
CA PHE A 194 3.51 -22.52 4.02
C PHE A 194 4.51 -21.36 4.12
N PRO A 195 5.80 -21.59 3.88
CA PRO A 195 6.82 -20.55 3.99
C PRO A 195 6.65 -19.41 2.99
N GLN A 196 6.01 -19.65 1.84
CA GLN A 196 5.73 -18.60 0.87
C GLN A 196 4.54 -17.71 1.25
N THR A 197 3.66 -18.14 2.15
CA THR A 197 2.52 -17.32 2.59
C THR A 197 3.02 -16.17 3.45
N GLY A 198 2.51 -14.96 3.21
CA GLY A 198 2.75 -13.82 4.08
C GLY A 198 2.07 -14.05 5.44
N LYS A 199 2.79 -13.81 6.54
CA LYS A 199 2.22 -13.98 7.88
C LYS A 199 1.20 -12.91 8.19
N SER A 200 0.16 -13.28 8.94
CA SER A 200 -0.80 -12.32 9.46
C SER A 200 -0.13 -11.34 10.42
N LEU A 201 -0.77 -10.20 10.72
CA LEU A 201 -0.25 -9.23 11.68
C LEU A 201 0.02 -9.89 13.04
N LEU A 202 -0.91 -10.70 13.55
CA LEU A 202 -0.76 -11.37 14.85
C LEU A 202 0.32 -12.45 14.87
N GLU A 203 0.80 -12.91 13.70
CA GLU A 203 1.94 -13.81 13.54
C GLU A 203 3.28 -13.09 13.32
N GLY A 204 3.30 -11.75 13.25
CA GLY A 204 4.52 -10.98 12.98
C GLY A 204 4.50 -10.11 11.74
N GLY A 205 3.52 -10.27 10.85
CA GLY A 205 3.47 -9.55 9.57
C GLY A 205 4.68 -9.81 8.67
N GLU A 206 5.42 -10.91 8.88
CA GLU A 206 6.59 -11.26 8.06
C GLU A 206 6.15 -11.53 6.60
N GLY A 207 6.91 -11.02 5.64
CA GLY A 207 6.71 -11.33 4.24
C GLY A 207 7.02 -12.80 3.93
N GLY A 208 6.26 -13.39 3.01
CA GLY A 208 6.44 -14.76 2.58
C GLY A 208 7.71 -14.96 1.76
N GLN A 209 8.32 -16.13 1.90
CA GLN A 209 9.54 -16.49 1.18
C GLN A 209 9.27 -16.82 -0.29
N ALA A 210 10.29 -16.68 -1.14
CA ALA A 210 10.23 -17.23 -2.49
C ALA A 210 9.93 -18.74 -2.47
N CYS A 211 9.17 -19.22 -3.45
CA CYS A 211 8.77 -20.62 -3.39
C CYS A 211 9.96 -21.58 -3.55
N PRO A 212 9.96 -22.75 -2.86
CA PRO A 212 11.14 -23.62 -2.80
C PRO A 212 11.66 -24.09 -4.16
N GLN A 213 10.76 -24.25 -5.14
CA GLN A 213 11.12 -24.72 -6.48
C GLN A 213 11.85 -23.66 -7.31
N SER A 214 11.48 -22.38 -7.19
CA SER A 214 12.19 -21.30 -7.90
C SER A 214 13.62 -21.16 -7.38
N LEU A 215 13.79 -21.32 -6.06
CA LEU A 215 15.09 -21.36 -5.40
C LEU A 215 15.92 -22.57 -5.87
N ALA A 216 15.32 -23.75 -5.98
CA ALA A 216 16.00 -24.95 -6.42
C ALA A 216 16.40 -24.91 -7.90
N LYS A 217 15.56 -24.34 -8.77
CA LYS A 217 15.76 -24.36 -10.23
C LYS A 217 16.68 -23.26 -10.73
N LEU A 218 16.43 -22.01 -10.33
CA LEU A 218 17.15 -20.83 -10.84
C LEU A 218 17.75 -19.95 -9.73
N GLN A 219 17.63 -20.36 -8.47
CA GLN A 219 17.99 -19.53 -7.30
C GLN A 219 17.23 -18.20 -7.29
N TRP A 220 16.00 -18.21 -7.80
CA TRP A 220 15.18 -17.02 -7.92
C TRP A 220 14.46 -16.75 -6.59
N ALA A 221 15.00 -15.81 -5.82
CA ALA A 221 14.55 -15.47 -4.48
C ALA A 221 13.73 -14.16 -4.48
N THR A 222 12.45 -14.23 -4.83
CA THR A 222 11.50 -13.11 -4.75
C THR A 222 10.55 -13.26 -3.57
N SER A 223 10.78 -12.48 -2.51
CA SER A 223 9.99 -12.52 -1.28
C SER A 223 8.90 -11.45 -1.28
N GLY A 224 7.87 -11.67 -0.48
CA GLY A 224 6.88 -10.65 -0.16
C GLY A 224 7.42 -9.63 0.85
N GLY A 225 6.82 -8.44 0.87
CA GLY A 225 7.20 -7.38 1.79
C GLY A 225 6.69 -7.59 3.21
N PHE A 226 7.38 -7.00 4.19
CA PHE A 226 6.90 -6.89 5.58
C PHE A 226 5.54 -6.18 5.63
N GLY A 227 4.64 -6.61 6.53
CA GLY A 227 3.21 -6.33 6.47
C GLY A 227 2.42 -7.45 5.78
N GLY A 228 2.98 -8.66 5.71
CA GLY A 228 2.30 -9.86 5.21
C GLY A 228 2.23 -9.99 3.69
N GLY A 229 3.13 -9.39 2.91
CA GLY A 229 3.18 -9.68 1.47
C GLY A 229 3.51 -11.15 1.21
N GLY A 230 2.86 -11.79 0.24
CA GLY A 230 3.14 -13.18 -0.16
C GLY A 230 4.38 -13.29 -1.06
N GLY A 231 5.14 -14.38 -0.92
CA GLY A 231 6.27 -14.68 -1.79
C GLY A 231 5.85 -15.19 -3.17
N ALA A 232 6.71 -15.01 -4.16
CA ALA A 232 6.35 -15.30 -5.56
C ALA A 232 6.88 -16.65 -6.06
N CYS A 233 6.26 -17.13 -7.13
CA CYS A 233 6.78 -18.17 -8.00
C CYS A 233 6.93 -17.61 -9.42
N THR A 234 6.41 -18.29 -10.43
CA THR A 234 6.22 -17.73 -11.77
C THR A 234 5.00 -16.81 -11.76
N SER A 235 3.96 -17.18 -11.01
CA SER A 235 2.86 -16.28 -10.63
C SER A 235 3.29 -15.28 -9.55
N GLY A 236 2.58 -14.17 -9.46
CA GLY A 236 2.83 -13.14 -8.45
C GLY A 236 2.35 -13.54 -7.04
N GLY A 237 2.96 -12.96 -6.01
CA GLY A 237 2.53 -13.13 -4.61
C GLY A 237 1.36 -12.21 -4.23
N GLY A 238 0.50 -12.62 -3.29
CA GLY A 238 -0.65 -11.82 -2.84
C GLY A 238 -0.26 -10.64 -1.94
N GLY A 239 -0.98 -9.52 -2.02
CA GLY A 239 -0.76 -8.36 -1.15
C GLY A 239 -1.26 -8.58 0.28
N GLY A 240 -0.59 -8.00 1.27
CA GLY A 240 -1.07 -8.01 2.67
C GLY A 240 -2.31 -7.13 2.87
N GLY A 241 -3.10 -7.37 3.91
CA GLY A 241 -4.29 -6.57 4.20
C GLY A 241 -4.97 -6.94 5.52
N TYR A 242 -6.16 -6.37 5.76
CA TYR A 242 -7.05 -6.93 6.78
C TYR A 242 -7.43 -8.36 6.40
N ARG A 243 -7.71 -8.56 5.11
CA ARG A 243 -7.69 -9.88 4.47
C ARG A 243 -6.58 -9.88 3.43
N GLY A 244 -5.80 -10.94 3.42
CA GLY A 244 -4.71 -11.08 2.45
C GLY A 244 -5.23 -11.34 1.04
N GLY A 245 -4.50 -10.84 0.04
CA GLY A 245 -4.77 -11.08 -1.37
C GLY A 245 -4.58 -12.55 -1.74
N HIS A 246 -5.50 -13.09 -2.54
CA HIS A 246 -5.39 -14.45 -3.05
C HIS A 246 -4.38 -14.54 -4.19
N VAL A 247 -3.87 -15.75 -4.43
CA VAL A 247 -3.10 -16.08 -5.63
C VAL A 247 -3.79 -17.19 -6.43
N SER A 248 -3.31 -17.42 -7.65
CA SER A 248 -3.75 -18.53 -8.47
C SER A 248 -3.47 -19.89 -7.80
N ASP A 249 -4.39 -20.83 -7.94
CA ASP A 249 -4.23 -22.22 -7.48
C ASP A 249 -3.10 -22.95 -8.21
N ALA A 250 -2.79 -22.49 -9.42
CA ALA A 250 -1.74 -22.98 -10.31
C ALA A 250 -0.65 -21.93 -10.50
N ASP A 251 0.60 -22.34 -10.76
CA ASP A 251 1.72 -21.44 -11.09
C ASP A 251 1.61 -20.90 -12.53
N ASP A 252 0.53 -20.21 -12.84
CA ASP A 252 0.29 -19.64 -14.15
C ASP A 252 1.24 -18.45 -14.40
N ILE A 253 1.93 -18.51 -15.53
CA ILE A 253 2.94 -17.55 -15.96
C ILE A 253 2.41 -16.12 -16.13
N THR A 254 1.09 -15.96 -16.33
CA THR A 254 0.42 -14.64 -16.46
C THR A 254 -0.44 -14.25 -15.26
N ALA A 255 -0.54 -15.08 -14.22
CA ALA A 255 -1.39 -14.80 -13.07
C ALA A 255 -0.70 -13.90 -12.04
N ASP A 256 -1.13 -12.65 -11.99
CA ASP A 256 -0.74 -11.70 -10.93
C ASP A 256 -1.33 -12.15 -9.58
N GLY A 257 -0.67 -11.78 -8.49
CA GLY A 257 -1.28 -11.86 -7.16
C GLY A 257 -2.34 -10.79 -6.99
N GLN A 258 -3.37 -11.05 -6.20
CA GLN A 258 -4.39 -10.05 -5.87
C GLN A 258 -3.89 -9.09 -4.79
N ASP A 259 -4.44 -7.88 -4.80
CA ASP A 259 -4.24 -6.90 -3.74
C ASP A 259 -4.92 -7.37 -2.45
N GLY A 260 -4.45 -6.88 -1.30
CA GLY A 260 -5.13 -7.12 -0.04
C GLY A 260 -6.44 -6.33 0.08
N VAL A 261 -7.21 -6.61 1.13
CA VAL A 261 -8.42 -5.86 1.45
C VAL A 261 -8.12 -4.88 2.59
N SER A 262 -8.42 -3.60 2.39
CA SER A 262 -8.23 -2.54 3.41
C SER A 262 -9.27 -2.66 4.53
N PHE A 263 -9.10 -1.93 5.62
CA PHE A 263 -10.09 -1.90 6.70
C PHE A 263 -10.20 -0.55 7.37
N VAL A 264 -11.42 -0.17 7.76
CA VAL A 264 -11.71 1.00 8.59
C VAL A 264 -12.62 0.56 9.73
N ASN A 265 -12.19 0.80 10.97
CA ASN A 265 -13.01 0.49 12.14
C ASN A 265 -14.25 1.40 12.17
N PRO A 266 -15.45 0.85 12.46
CA PRO A 266 -16.69 1.64 12.54
C PRO A 266 -16.72 2.67 13.68
N ALA A 267 -15.76 2.65 14.61
CA ALA A 267 -15.56 3.70 15.59
C ALA A 267 -15.02 5.02 14.98
N GLY A 268 -14.54 4.98 13.74
CA GLY A 268 -14.13 6.15 12.97
C GLY A 268 -15.07 6.44 11.81
N GLU A 269 -14.84 7.58 11.16
CA GLU A 269 -15.56 8.01 9.96
C GLU A 269 -14.60 8.10 8.79
N ILE A 270 -14.90 7.38 7.69
CA ILE A 270 -14.09 7.40 6.48
C ILE A 270 -14.01 8.83 5.91
N PHE A 271 -12.79 9.26 5.58
CA PHE A 271 -12.53 10.58 5.01
C PHE A 271 -12.32 10.49 3.50
N LEU A 272 -11.42 9.60 3.06
CA LEU A 272 -11.26 9.23 1.65
C LEU A 272 -11.33 7.72 1.50
N HIS A 273 -12.04 7.30 0.46
CA HIS A 273 -12.20 5.89 0.09
C HIS A 273 -10.88 5.29 -0.43
N PRO A 274 -10.76 3.95 -0.43
CA PRO A 274 -9.59 3.25 -0.97
C PRO A 274 -9.21 3.69 -2.39
N LEU A 275 -7.93 3.95 -2.62
CA LEU A 275 -7.37 4.34 -3.93
C LEU A 275 -6.00 3.69 -4.15
N ALA A 276 -5.80 3.00 -5.27
CA ALA A 276 -4.47 2.56 -5.70
C ALA A 276 -3.58 3.78 -6.00
N ALA A 277 -2.52 3.98 -5.22
CA ALA A 277 -1.69 5.18 -5.32
C ALA A 277 -0.20 4.98 -5.05
N MET A 278 0.20 3.98 -4.24
CA MET A 278 1.59 3.84 -3.78
C MET A 278 2.41 2.92 -4.69
N GLU A 279 3.59 3.35 -5.15
CA GLU A 279 4.52 2.52 -5.96
C GLU A 279 5.77 2.05 -5.18
N SER A 280 5.83 2.35 -3.87
CA SER A 280 6.97 2.13 -2.99
C SER A 280 6.54 1.42 -1.69
N HIS A 281 7.32 1.55 -0.63
CA HIS A 281 6.92 1.25 0.74
C HIS A 281 5.66 2.01 1.14
N GLY A 282 4.94 1.47 2.12
CA GLY A 282 3.81 2.12 2.73
C GLY A 282 4.22 3.35 3.54
N GLU A 283 3.21 4.08 3.99
CA GLU A 283 3.37 5.28 4.81
C GLU A 283 2.16 5.41 5.75
N ALA A 284 2.36 6.04 6.90
CA ALA A 284 1.31 6.38 7.84
C ALA A 284 1.47 7.82 8.30
N GLU A 285 0.40 8.60 8.19
CA GLU A 285 0.33 9.98 8.64
C GLU A 285 -0.82 10.13 9.65
N ILE A 286 -0.51 10.73 10.80
CA ILE A 286 -1.47 10.99 11.87
C ILE A 286 -1.41 12.48 12.20
N GLN A 287 -2.51 13.18 11.95
CA GLN A 287 -2.61 14.61 12.20
C GLN A 287 -3.91 14.95 12.91
N VAL A 288 -3.94 16.06 13.64
CA VAL A 288 -5.18 16.55 14.24
C VAL A 288 -6.13 16.97 13.11
N TYR A 289 -7.34 16.43 13.11
CA TYR A 289 -8.36 16.76 12.14
C TYR A 289 -8.81 18.22 12.35
N LEU A 290 -8.72 19.03 11.29
CA LEU A 290 -9.26 20.39 11.29
C LEU A 290 -10.64 20.40 10.66
N ASN A 291 -11.64 20.84 11.42
CA ASN A 291 -12.96 21.08 10.89
C ASN A 291 -13.04 22.44 10.17
N CYS A 292 -12.95 22.41 8.84
CA CYS A 292 -13.05 23.59 7.99
C CYS A 292 -14.49 23.93 7.56
N SER A 293 -15.52 23.27 8.10
CA SER A 293 -16.92 23.45 7.66
C SER A 293 -17.46 24.87 7.83
N HIS A 294 -16.83 25.67 8.68
CA HIS A 294 -17.19 27.06 8.90
C HIS A 294 -16.60 28.00 7.84
N CYS A 295 -15.61 27.56 7.05
CA CYS A 295 -14.98 28.38 6.01
C CYS A 295 -15.81 28.37 4.73
N HIS A 296 -15.98 29.53 4.09
CA HIS A 296 -16.76 29.63 2.85
C HIS A 296 -16.22 28.74 1.73
N SER A 297 -14.89 28.60 1.64
CA SER A 297 -14.21 27.74 0.68
C SER A 297 -14.21 26.25 1.06
N GLY A 298 -14.64 25.90 2.28
CA GLY A 298 -14.44 24.57 2.86
C GLY A 298 -12.97 24.22 3.14
N ASN A 299 -12.02 25.12 2.88
CA ASN A 299 -10.58 24.90 3.02
C ASN A 299 -10.02 25.72 4.18
N CYS A 300 -9.19 25.11 5.02
CA CYS A 300 -8.51 25.80 6.11
C CYS A 300 -7.13 25.19 6.39
N LYS A 301 -6.23 25.98 6.97
CA LYS A 301 -4.96 25.52 7.53
C LYS A 301 -4.96 25.69 9.03
N ARG A 302 -4.06 24.95 9.68
CA ARG A 302 -3.83 25.09 11.11
C ARG A 302 -2.91 26.27 11.40
N ASP A 303 -3.30 27.08 12.37
CA ASP A 303 -2.40 28.04 13.01
C ASP A 303 -1.38 27.30 13.89
N LEU A 304 -0.09 27.62 13.75
CA LEU A 304 1.00 26.89 14.43
C LEU A 304 1.05 27.13 15.93
N ASP A 305 0.54 28.28 16.40
CA ASP A 305 0.60 28.68 17.81
C ASP A 305 -0.69 28.29 18.56
N THR A 306 -1.85 28.55 17.96
CA THR A 306 -3.16 28.38 18.61
C THR A 306 -3.84 27.07 18.23
N ASN A 307 -3.36 26.36 17.21
CA ASN A 307 -3.98 25.16 16.63
C ASN A 307 -5.40 25.38 16.08
N LEU A 308 -5.85 26.63 15.94
CA LEU A 308 -7.15 26.99 15.41
C LEU A 308 -7.16 26.95 13.87
N PRO A 309 -8.32 26.68 13.25
CA PRO A 309 -8.46 26.73 11.80
C PRO A 309 -8.42 28.18 11.29
N ILE A 310 -7.61 28.41 10.25
CA ILE A 310 -7.56 29.65 9.47
C ILE A 310 -8.07 29.32 8.06
N CYS A 311 -9.18 29.93 7.66
CA CYS A 311 -9.79 29.72 6.35
C CYS A 311 -8.86 30.15 5.20
N ILE A 312 -8.84 29.36 4.13
CA ILE A 312 -8.04 29.62 2.92
C ILE A 312 -8.98 29.78 1.73
N CYS A 313 -8.80 30.84 0.97
CA CYS A 313 -9.55 31.07 -0.26
C CYS A 313 -8.88 30.44 -1.48
N GLU A 314 -9.68 30.04 -2.46
CA GLU A 314 -9.19 29.56 -3.74
C GLU A 314 -8.49 30.69 -4.53
N MET A 315 -7.73 30.30 -5.56
CA MET A 315 -6.97 31.26 -6.38
C MET A 315 -7.88 32.36 -6.95
N GLY A 316 -7.52 33.62 -6.67
CA GLY A 316 -8.27 34.80 -7.13
C GLY A 316 -9.23 35.41 -6.08
N ALA A 317 -9.36 34.78 -4.92
CA ALA A 317 -10.11 35.32 -3.78
C ALA A 317 -9.20 35.58 -2.57
N VAL A 318 -9.58 36.57 -1.75
CA VAL A 318 -8.91 36.93 -0.50
C VAL A 318 -9.88 36.76 0.66
N LEU A 319 -9.35 36.43 1.83
CA LEU A 319 -10.14 36.26 3.05
C LEU A 319 -10.64 37.63 3.53
N ALA A 320 -11.94 37.76 3.77
CA ALA A 320 -12.56 38.97 4.29
C ALA A 320 -12.25 39.17 5.78
N SER A 321 -12.61 40.33 6.32
CA SER A 321 -12.36 40.71 7.72
C SER A 321 -13.09 39.85 8.75
N ASP A 322 -14.06 39.04 8.33
CA ASP A 322 -14.74 38.06 9.18
C ASP A 322 -13.95 36.75 9.34
N ASN A 323 -12.76 36.63 8.71
CA ASN A 323 -11.90 35.45 8.69
C ASN A 323 -12.55 34.17 8.16
N VAL A 324 -13.68 34.28 7.47
CA VAL A 324 -14.49 33.14 7.00
C VAL A 324 -14.83 33.25 5.52
N THR A 325 -15.21 34.45 5.07
CA THR A 325 -15.75 34.68 3.74
C THR A 325 -14.63 34.94 2.75
N CYS A 326 -14.72 34.32 1.56
CA CYS A 326 -13.81 34.61 0.46
C CYS A 326 -14.43 35.65 -0.47
N ILE A 327 -13.76 36.79 -0.62
CA ILE A 327 -14.16 37.87 -1.52
C ILE A 327 -13.20 37.91 -2.70
N VAL A 328 -13.76 38.08 -3.90
CA VAL A 328 -12.93 38.25 -5.10
C VAL A 328 -12.16 39.56 -4.94
N GLY A 329 -10.83 39.48 -5.00
CA GLY A 329 -10.01 40.68 -4.94
C GLY A 329 -10.33 41.57 -6.13
N LEU A 330 -10.79 42.80 -5.89
CA LEU A 330 -10.85 43.87 -6.89
C LEU A 330 -9.42 44.28 -7.25
N GLY A 331 -8.71 43.41 -7.96
CA GLY A 331 -7.29 43.54 -8.29
C GLY A 331 -6.98 42.87 -9.61
N ILE A 332 -7.29 43.58 -10.70
CA ILE A 332 -6.73 43.46 -12.06
C ILE A 332 -6.73 42.03 -12.64
N GLN A 333 -7.71 41.75 -13.52
CA GLN A 333 -7.59 40.68 -14.51
C GLN A 333 -6.21 40.77 -15.21
N PRO A 334 -5.41 39.69 -15.28
CA PRO A 334 -4.32 39.67 -16.24
C PRO A 334 -4.95 39.79 -17.62
N TRP A 335 -4.55 40.81 -18.37
CA TRP A 335 -4.87 40.93 -19.79
C TRP A 335 -4.34 39.67 -20.50
N VAL A 336 -5.21 38.68 -20.73
CA VAL A 336 -4.89 37.56 -21.61
C VAL A 336 -5.03 38.08 -23.05
N ALA A 337 -3.92 38.55 -23.63
CA ALA A 337 -3.85 38.78 -25.06
C ALA A 337 -3.83 37.42 -25.78
N ARG A 338 -4.97 37.01 -26.35
CA ARG A 338 -5.00 35.93 -27.34
C ARG A 338 -4.48 36.49 -28.67
N LEU A 339 -3.23 36.21 -28.99
CA LEU A 339 -2.69 36.42 -30.34
C LEU A 339 -3.03 35.20 -31.20
N ALA A 340 -3.79 35.40 -32.27
CA ALA A 340 -3.98 34.41 -33.32
C ALA A 340 -2.76 34.45 -34.26
N GLY A 341 -2.22 33.27 -34.61
CA GLY A 341 -1.19 33.15 -35.63
C GLY A 341 -1.78 33.44 -37.01
N CYS A 342 -1.45 34.59 -37.59
CA CYS A 342 -1.71 34.85 -39.01
C CYS A 342 -0.59 34.21 -39.83
N ALA A 343 -0.88 33.11 -40.51
CA ALA A 343 -0.03 32.60 -41.58
C ALA A 343 -0.21 33.49 -42.81
N THR A 344 0.85 34.19 -43.22
CA THR A 344 0.92 34.80 -44.54
C THR A 344 1.20 33.69 -45.55
N SER A 345 0.21 33.33 -46.36
CA SER A 345 0.45 32.61 -47.60
C SER A 345 1.29 33.52 -48.50
N THR A 346 2.56 33.19 -48.70
CA THR A 346 3.35 33.76 -49.80
C THR A 346 2.93 33.10 -51.10
N PRO A 347 2.91 33.87 -52.21
CA PRO A 347 2.33 33.46 -53.49
C PRO A 347 3.08 32.35 -54.20
#